data_AF-A0A2A6PRM2-F1
#
_entry.id   AF-A0A2A6PRM2-F1
#
_cell.length_a   1.000
_cell.length_b   1.000
_cell.length_c   1.000
_cell.angle_alpha   90.00
_cell.angle_beta   90.00
_cell.angle_gamma   90.00
#
_symmetry.space_group_name_H-M   'P 1'
#
loop_
_entity.id
_entity.type
_entity.pdbx_description
1 polymer ?
#
loop_
_entity_poly.entity_id
_entity_poly.type
_entity_poly.pdbx_seq_one_letter_code
_entity_poly.pdbx_strand_id
1 'polypeptide(L)' 'MLDENLARIRAHRNNIHRYRRLLKTRLSQLERNFIERRLAEEKLALDALSAATFPLGFHVSGAPAEAIGVAR' A
#
# COMPACT_ATOMS: atom_id res chain seq x y z
N MET A 1 8.75 -1.10 -20.35
CA MET A 1 8.45 -2.23 -19.42
C MET A 1 8.60 -1.83 -17.96
N LEU A 2 9.68 -1.16 -17.54
CA LEU A 2 9.79 -0.61 -16.17
C LEU A 2 8.77 0.51 -15.87
N ASP A 3 8.50 1.40 -16.83
CA ASP A 3 7.51 2.47 -16.67
C ASP A 3 6.09 1.94 -16.46
N GLU A 4 5.76 0.81 -17.09
CA GLU A 4 4.45 0.16 -16.94
C GLU A 4 4.29 -0.45 -15.54
N ASN A 5 5.34 -1.11 -15.03
CA ASN A 5 5.36 -1.60 -13.66
C ASN A 5 5.27 -0.46 -12.64
N LEU A 6 5.96 0.65 -12.90
CA LEU A 6 5.89 1.85 -12.05
C LEU A 6 4.49 2.50 -12.09
N ALA A 7 3.86 2.56 -13.26
CA ALA A 7 2.48 3.02 -13.41
C ALA A 7 1.49 2.13 -12.65
N ARG A 8 1.67 0.80 -12.71
CA ARG A 8 0.86 -0.17 -11.93
C ARG A 8 1.06 -0.01 -10.43
N ILE A 9 2.31 0.12 -9.94
CA ILE A 9 2.61 0.37 -8.52
C ILE A 9 1.93 1.66 -8.04
N ARG A 10 1.99 2.74 -8.84
CA ARG A 10 1.31 4.00 -8.54
C ARG A 10 -0.22 3.83 -8.50
N ALA A 11 -0.79 3.08 -9.44
CA ALA A 11 -2.22 2.81 -9.48
C ALA A 11 -2.69 2.02 -8.24
N HIS A 12 -2.00 0.93 -7.88
CA HIS A 12 -2.33 0.15 -6.68
C HIS A 12 -2.23 0.98 -5.41
N ARG A 13 -1.19 1.83 -5.29
CA ARG A 13 -1.04 2.72 -4.14
C ARG A 13 -2.19 3.74 -4.06
N ASN A 14 -2.59 4.34 -5.18
CA ASN A 14 -3.74 5.24 -5.25
C ASN A 14 -5.06 4.54 -4.88
N ASN A 15 -5.28 3.31 -5.37
CA ASN A 15 -6.43 2.50 -5.03
C ASN A 15 -6.49 2.20 -3.54
N ILE A 16 -5.37 1.82 -2.93
CA ILE A 16 -5.27 1.58 -1.48
C ILE A 16 -5.63 2.84 -0.68
N HIS A 17 -5.11 4.01 -1.07
CA HIS A 17 -5.45 5.28 -0.42
C HIS A 17 -6.95 5.61 -0.56
N ARG A 18 -7.53 5.36 -1.73
CA ARG A 18 -8.97 5.56 -1.98
C ARG A 18 -9.83 4.65 -1.12
N TYR A 19 -9.51 3.35 -1.06
CA TYR A 19 -10.23 2.38 -0.24
C TYR A 19 -10.10 2.68 1.25
N ARG A 20 -8.92 3.10 1.73
CA ARG A 20 -8.75 3.58 3.10
C ARG A 20 -9.63 4.79 3.42
N ARG A 21 -9.85 5.69 2.47
CA ARG A 21 -10.74 6.85 2.65
C ARG A 21 -12.20 6.44 2.63
N LEU A 22 -12.60 5.51 1.76
CA LEU A 22 -13.94 4.93 1.72
C LEU A 22 -14.30 4.26 3.06
N LEU A 23 -13.37 3.51 3.66
CA LEU A 23 -13.58 2.88 4.97
C LEU A 23 -13.85 3.86 6.12
N LYS A 24 -13.54 5.15 5.95
CA LYS A 24 -13.86 6.23 6.92
C LYS A 24 -15.27 6.82 6.71
N THR A 25 -15.95 6.49 5.62
CA THR A 25 -17.31 6.93 5.34
C THR A 25 -18.34 5.94 5.89
N ARG A 26 -19.63 6.32 5.85
CA ARG A 26 -20.72 5.42 6.22
C ARG A 26 -20.89 4.39 5.10
N LEU A 27 -20.56 3.14 5.39
CA LEU A 27 -20.68 1.99 4.50
C LEU A 27 -21.55 0.94 5.18
N SER A 28 -22.31 0.18 4.40
CA SER A 28 -22.93 -1.05 4.87
C SER A 28 -21.86 -2.10 5.19
N GLN A 29 -22.24 -3.11 5.99
CA GLN A 29 -21.33 -4.21 6.31
C GLN A 29 -20.85 -4.96 5.06
N LEU A 30 -21.71 -5.11 4.06
CA LEU A 30 -21.38 -5.76 2.80
C LEU A 30 -20.36 -4.95 1.99
N GLU A 31 -20.57 -3.64 1.88
CA GLU A 31 -19.62 -2.75 1.21
C GLU A 31 -18.27 -2.71 1.93
N ARG A 32 -18.29 -2.67 3.27
CA ARG A 32 -17.07 -2.72 4.08
C ARG A 32 -16.30 -4.02 3.85
N ASN A 33 -16.96 -5.17 3.91
CA ASN A 33 -16.33 -6.47 3.68
C ASN A 33 -15.75 -6.56 2.25
N PHE A 34 -16.49 -6.05 1.26
CA PHE A 34 -16.01 -5.98 -0.12
C PHE A 34 -14.76 -5.10 -0.25
N ILE A 35 -14.78 -3.90 0.35
CA ILE A 35 -13.65 -2.96 0.29
C ILE A 35 -12.44 -3.52 1.03
N GLU A 36 -12.62 -4.17 2.18
CA GLU A 36 -11.53 -4.81 2.93
C GLU A 36 -10.88 -5.94 2.14
N ARG A 37 -11.68 -6.81 1.49
CA ARG A 37 -11.17 -7.87 0.62
C ARG A 37 -10.40 -7.28 -0.56
N ARG A 38 -10.97 -6.29 -1.25
CA ARG A 38 -10.30 -5.58 -2.36
C ARG A 38 -9.01 -4.90 -1.90
N LEU A 39 -9.00 -4.31 -0.71
CA LEU A 39 -7.81 -3.66 -0.16
C LEU A 39 -6.69 -4.66 0.16
N ALA A 40 -7.02 -5.88 0.59
CA ALA A 40 -6.05 -6.96 0.76
C ALA A 40 -5.47 -7.42 -0.58
N GLU A 41 -6.32 -7.61 -1.59
CA GLU A 41 -5.90 -7.97 -2.96
C GLU A 41 -4.94 -6.93 -3.56
N GLU A 42 -5.25 -5.63 -3.45
CA GLU A 42 -4.39 -4.57 -3.99
C GLU A 42 -3.03 -4.50 -3.28
N LYS A 43 -2.98 -4.78 -1.97
CA LYS A 43 -1.71 -4.86 -1.23
C LYS A 43 -0.86 -6.03 -1.71
N LEU A 44 -1.45 -7.22 -1.85
CA LEU A 44 -0.75 -8.40 -2.36
C LEU A 44 -0.22 -8.17 -3.79
N ALA A 45 -1.01 -7.53 -4.65
CA ALA A 45 -0.58 -7.18 -6.00
C ALA A 45 0.59 -6.18 -6.00
N LEU A 46 0.55 -5.18 -5.11
CA LEU A 46 1.62 -4.22 -4.94
C LEU A 46 2.90 -4.89 -4.41
N ASP A 47 2.78 -5.78 -3.42
CA ASP A 47 3.92 -6.51 -2.85
C ASP A 47 4.55 -7.44 -3.89
N ALA A 48 3.75 -8.16 -4.68
CA ALA A 48 4.23 -8.99 -5.78
C ALA A 48 4.93 -8.17 -6.87
N LEU A 49 4.34 -7.02 -7.27
CA LEU A 49 4.95 -6.11 -8.25
C LEU A 49 6.22 -5.46 -7.71
N SER A 50 6.27 -5.11 -6.42
CA SER A 50 7.45 -4.56 -5.78
C SER A 50 8.56 -5.61 -5.69
N ALA A 51 8.25 -6.86 -5.33
CA ALA A 51 9.22 -7.95 -5.31
C ALA A 51 9.77 -8.26 -6.70
N ALA A 52 8.93 -8.20 -7.73
CA ALA A 52 9.34 -8.39 -9.13
C ALA A 52 10.13 -7.21 -9.71
N THR A 53 9.82 -5.97 -9.30
CA THR A 53 10.45 -4.75 -9.85
C THR A 53 11.69 -4.33 -9.07
N PHE A 54 11.71 -4.57 -7.77
CA PHE A 54 12.81 -4.24 -6.86
C PHE A 54 13.13 -5.45 -5.98
N PRO A 55 14.04 -6.34 -6.43
CA PRO A 55 14.46 -7.51 -5.64
C PRO A 55 15.28 -7.14 -4.37
N LEU A 56 15.48 -5.85 -4.09
CA LEU A 56 16.03 -5.35 -2.84
C LEU A 56 14.87 -4.81 -1.99
N GLY A 57 14.51 -5.57 -0.96
CA GLY A 57 13.37 -5.34 -0.09
C GLY A 57 13.32 -3.93 0.46
N PHE A 58 12.49 -3.09 -0.16
CA PHE A 58 11.99 -1.89 0.49
C PHE A 58 10.87 -2.34 1.43
N HIS A 59 11.27 -2.95 2.56
CA HIS A 59 10.45 -2.91 3.75
C HIS A 59 10.28 -1.42 4.09
N VAL A 60 9.21 -0.80 3.60
CA VAL A 60 8.63 0.38 4.24
C VAL A 60 8.14 -0.09 5.61
N SER A 61 9.10 -0.28 6.52
CA SER A 61 8.86 -0.39 7.93
C SER A 61 8.18 0.92 8.33
N GLY A 62 6.90 0.84 8.66
CA GLY A 62 6.20 1.88 9.38
C GLY A 62 6.70 1.97 10.82
N ALA A 63 8.01 2.17 11.00
CA ALA A 63 8.59 2.57 12.27
C ALA A 63 8.50 4.11 12.35
N PRO A 64 7.98 4.67 13.46
CA PRO A 64 7.96 6.11 13.62
C PRO A 64 9.39 6.63 13.71
N ALA A 65 9.63 7.75 13.04
CA ALA A 65 10.84 8.53 13.16
C ALA A 65 10.94 9.07 14.59
N GLU A 66 11.58 8.33 15.50
CA GLU A 66 12.13 8.90 16.72
C GLU A 66 13.52 8.35 17.01
N ALA A 67 14.39 9.27 17.43
CA ALA A 67 15.69 9.06 18.04
C ALA A 67 16.82 8.57 17.13
N ILE A 68 17.35 9.48 16.29
CA ILE A 68 18.80 9.64 16.24
C ILE A 68 19.11 11.02 16.80
N GLY A 69 19.11 11.06 18.12
CA GLY A 69 19.65 12.17 18.89
C GLY A 69 21.15 12.23 18.68
N VAL A 70 21.60 13.42 18.30
CA VAL A 70 22.97 13.91 18.44
C VAL A 70 23.44 13.65 19.87
N ALA A 71 24.52 12.87 20.04
CA ALA A 71 25.54 13.03 21.08
C ALA A 71 26.53 11.85 21.01
N ARG A 72 27.74 12.06 20.48
CA ARG A 72 28.92 12.41 21.28
C ARG A 72 30.14 12.57 20.37
#